data_AF-A0A087RWB1-F1
#
_entry.id   AF-A0A087RWB1-F1
#
_cell.length_a   1.000
_cell.length_b   1.000
_cell.length_c   1.000
_cell.angle_alpha   90.00
_cell.angle_beta   90.00
_cell.angle_gamma   90.00
#
_symmetry.space_group_name_H-M   'P 1'
#
loop_
_entity.id
_entity.type
_entity.pdbx_description
1 polymer ?
#
loop_
_entity_poly.entity_id
_entity_poly.type
_entity_poly.pdbx_seq_one_letter_code
_entity_poly.pdbx_strand_id
1 'polypeptide(L)'
;MQSESTKDITDYYKHLSLFWTDIIHLMSSKPQALASIGPMRAFAANSKKISTELIEINEDLMEFNKHLTEYYKQLADTWADAQKKVNLKAPEIPQDVEQIEAVKRIWIDIFDNDFTELFDSGKFGDNYGKLVSKELELTKHWNNITNVILQSVNLPSKEEIDEVYKEIHSLKKRVAKLELELKKKEMKKNAK
;
A
#
# COMPACT_ATOMS: atom_id res chain seq x y z
N MET A 1 -23.72 -22.29 8.44
CA MET A 1 -23.40 -20.85 8.47
C MET A 1 -22.15 -20.60 7.62
N GLN A 2 -22.30 -20.45 6.30
CA GLN A 2 -21.16 -20.08 5.43
C GLN A 2 -21.59 -19.51 4.06
N SER A 3 -22.87 -19.15 3.88
CA SER A 3 -23.41 -18.61 2.63
C SER A 3 -23.71 -17.11 2.68
N GLU A 4 -23.64 -16.48 3.85
CA GLU A 4 -23.94 -15.04 4.02
C GLU A 4 -22.73 -14.15 3.71
N SER A 5 -21.49 -14.55 4.04
CA SER A 5 -20.31 -13.71 3.82
C SER A 5 -19.90 -13.57 2.34
N THR A 6 -20.08 -14.60 1.54
CA THR A 6 -19.75 -14.56 0.09
C THR A 6 -20.75 -13.69 -0.69
N LYS A 7 -22.01 -13.65 -0.22
CA LYS A 7 -23.05 -12.78 -0.78
C LYS A 7 -22.72 -11.31 -0.53
N ASP A 8 -22.28 -10.99 0.68
CA ASP A 8 -21.94 -9.62 1.10
C ASP A 8 -20.73 -9.06 0.34
N ILE A 9 -19.71 -9.90 0.09
CA ILE A 9 -18.55 -9.53 -0.72
C ILE A 9 -18.94 -9.33 -2.20
N THR A 10 -19.78 -10.20 -2.73
CA THR A 10 -20.25 -10.09 -4.13
C THR A 10 -21.13 -8.85 -4.32
N ASP A 11 -21.98 -8.54 -3.34
CA ASP A 11 -22.81 -7.33 -3.34
C ASP A 11 -21.95 -6.07 -3.18
N TYR A 12 -20.87 -6.10 -2.39
CA TYR A 12 -19.90 -5.01 -2.32
C TYR A 12 -19.24 -4.72 -3.68
N TYR A 13 -18.72 -5.74 -4.37
CA TYR A 13 -18.12 -5.56 -5.70
C TYR A 13 -19.15 -5.11 -6.74
N LYS A 14 -20.39 -5.57 -6.63
CA LYS A 14 -21.49 -5.14 -7.48
C LYS A 14 -21.86 -3.68 -7.24
N HIS A 15 -21.93 -3.24 -5.98
CA HIS A 15 -22.18 -1.84 -5.63
C HIS A 15 -21.04 -0.93 -6.08
N LEU A 16 -19.79 -1.35 -5.89
CA LEU A 16 -18.62 -0.60 -6.36
C LEU A 16 -18.61 -0.51 -7.90
N SER A 17 -18.89 -1.61 -8.59
CA SER A 17 -19.00 -1.64 -10.05
C SER A 17 -20.15 -0.76 -10.56
N LEU A 18 -21.30 -0.77 -9.89
CA LEU A 18 -22.45 0.08 -10.25
C LEU A 18 -22.13 1.56 -10.00
N PHE A 19 -21.49 1.89 -8.88
CA PHE A 19 -21.03 3.24 -8.59
C PHE A 19 -20.07 3.76 -9.69
N TRP A 20 -19.09 2.97 -10.08
CA TRP A 20 -18.17 3.35 -11.17
C TRP A 20 -18.86 3.40 -12.53
N THR A 21 -19.82 2.51 -12.79
CA THR A 21 -20.63 2.52 -14.03
C THR A 21 -21.51 3.76 -14.08
N ASP A 22 -22.15 4.16 -12.98
CA ASP A 22 -22.98 5.35 -12.88
C ASP A 22 -22.15 6.63 -12.98
N ILE A 23 -20.94 6.64 -12.42
CA ILE A 23 -19.96 7.71 -12.64
C ILE A 23 -19.63 7.81 -14.14
N ILE A 24 -19.31 6.69 -14.80
CA ILE A 24 -19.04 6.65 -16.25
C ILE A 24 -20.28 7.09 -17.06
N HIS A 25 -21.47 6.68 -16.66
CA HIS A 25 -22.71 6.99 -17.35
C HIS A 25 -23.12 8.46 -17.15
N LEU A 26 -22.88 9.03 -15.97
CA LEU A 26 -23.03 10.45 -15.69
C LEU A 26 -22.03 11.27 -16.52
N MET A 27 -20.80 10.77 -16.68
CA MET A 27 -19.78 11.39 -17.53
C MET A 27 -20.07 11.24 -19.03
N SER A 28 -20.75 10.18 -19.46
CA SER A 28 -21.07 9.91 -20.87
C SER A 28 -22.39 10.52 -21.35
N SER A 29 -23.35 10.76 -20.45
CA SER A 29 -24.73 11.09 -20.81
C SER A 29 -24.96 12.52 -21.31
N LYS A 30 -23.94 13.38 -21.40
CA LYS A 30 -24.05 14.69 -22.12
C LYS A 30 -22.81 15.02 -22.97
N PRO A 31 -22.74 14.51 -24.22
CA PRO A 31 -21.58 14.71 -25.09
C PRO A 31 -21.39 16.14 -25.63
N GLN A 32 -22.44 16.97 -25.64
CA GLN A 32 -22.46 18.21 -26.45
C GLN A 32 -22.30 19.52 -25.66
N ALA A 33 -22.41 19.51 -24.33
CA ALA A 33 -22.34 20.72 -23.50
C ALA A 33 -21.02 20.90 -22.74
N LEU A 34 -20.13 19.90 -22.70
CA LEU A 34 -18.96 19.85 -21.80
C LEU A 34 -17.60 20.02 -22.50
N ALA A 35 -17.58 20.32 -23.80
CA ALA A 35 -16.35 20.59 -24.55
C ALA A 35 -15.83 22.04 -24.39
N SER A 36 -16.44 22.87 -23.53
CA SER A 36 -15.97 24.21 -23.22
C SER A 36 -14.89 24.14 -22.13
N ILE A 37 -13.62 24.19 -22.57
CA ILE A 37 -12.43 24.69 -21.84
C ILE A 37 -12.55 24.60 -20.29
N GLY A 38 -12.03 23.53 -19.69
CA GLY A 38 -12.07 23.34 -18.23
C GLY A 38 -11.73 21.92 -17.75
N PRO A 39 -11.88 21.65 -16.44
CA PRO A 39 -11.51 20.39 -15.78
C PRO A 39 -12.02 19.11 -16.44
N MET A 40 -13.26 19.14 -16.97
CA MET A 40 -13.88 17.97 -17.61
C MET A 40 -13.22 17.58 -18.94
N ARG A 41 -12.65 18.54 -19.69
CA ARG A 41 -11.88 18.25 -20.90
C ARG A 41 -10.50 17.69 -20.57
N ALA A 42 -9.85 18.21 -19.53
CA ALA A 42 -8.57 17.68 -19.05
C ALA A 42 -8.73 16.24 -18.55
N PHE A 43 -9.79 15.97 -17.79
CA PHE A 43 -10.14 14.61 -17.36
C PHE A 43 -10.43 13.67 -18.54
N ALA A 44 -11.24 14.11 -19.52
CA ALA A 44 -11.52 13.32 -20.72
C ALA A 44 -10.24 13.02 -21.53
N ALA A 45 -9.32 13.97 -21.65
CA ALA A 45 -8.02 13.77 -22.30
C ALA A 45 -7.13 12.78 -21.52
N ASN A 46 -7.23 12.79 -20.18
CA ASN A 46 -6.48 11.91 -19.29
C ASN A 46 -7.14 10.54 -19.05
N SER A 47 -8.38 10.34 -19.50
CA SER A 47 -9.15 9.11 -19.30
C SER A 47 -8.42 7.86 -19.78
N LYS A 48 -7.69 7.94 -20.90
CA LYS A 48 -6.85 6.84 -21.41
C LYS A 48 -5.75 6.45 -20.43
N LYS A 49 -5.12 7.44 -19.78
CA LYS A 49 -4.07 7.20 -18.77
C LYS A 49 -4.65 6.50 -17.55
N ILE A 50 -5.78 7.00 -17.03
CA ILE A 50 -6.50 6.37 -15.91
C ILE A 50 -6.90 4.94 -16.27
N SER A 51 -7.44 4.72 -17.47
CA SER A 51 -7.83 3.38 -17.92
C SER A 51 -6.64 2.42 -18.04
N THR A 52 -5.45 2.91 -18.40
CA THR A 52 -4.24 2.10 -18.48
C THR A 52 -3.79 1.69 -17.07
N GLU A 53 -3.72 2.66 -16.14
CA GLU A 53 -3.39 2.38 -14.73
C GLU A 53 -4.38 1.38 -14.10
N LEU A 54 -5.68 1.47 -14.42
CA LEU A 54 -6.68 0.51 -13.93
C LEU A 54 -6.50 -0.91 -14.49
N ILE A 55 -6.01 -1.05 -15.73
CA ILE A 55 -5.69 -2.37 -16.30
C ILE A 55 -4.48 -2.96 -15.56
N GLU A 56 -3.43 -2.17 -15.39
CA GLU A 56 -2.21 -2.57 -14.66
C GLU A 56 -2.50 -2.92 -13.20
N ILE A 57 -3.36 -2.15 -12.51
CA ILE A 57 -3.85 -2.46 -11.16
C ILE A 57 -4.51 -3.84 -11.11
N ASN A 58 -5.33 -4.21 -12.10
CA ASN A 58 -5.98 -5.51 -12.08
C ASN A 58 -4.97 -6.66 -12.17
N GLU A 59 -3.95 -6.53 -13.02
CA GLU A 59 -2.87 -7.52 -13.15
C GLU A 59 -2.08 -7.63 -11.84
N ASP A 60 -1.65 -6.51 -11.27
CA ASP A 60 -0.92 -6.49 -10.00
C ASP A 60 -1.76 -6.96 -8.82
N LEU A 61 -3.07 -6.70 -8.82
CA LEU A 61 -4.00 -7.17 -7.79
C LEU A 61 -4.14 -8.71 -7.85
N MET A 62 -4.17 -9.29 -9.05
CA MET A 62 -4.18 -10.74 -9.20
C MET A 62 -2.90 -11.38 -8.66
N GLU A 63 -1.75 -10.81 -8.98
CA GLU A 63 -0.45 -11.29 -8.47
C GLU A 63 -0.30 -11.09 -6.97
N PHE A 64 -0.73 -9.94 -6.44
CA PHE A 64 -0.78 -9.67 -5.01
C PHE A 64 -1.61 -10.72 -4.28
N ASN A 65 -2.83 -11.00 -4.74
CA ASN A 65 -3.70 -12.01 -4.12
C ASN A 65 -3.10 -13.42 -4.17
N LYS A 66 -2.42 -13.77 -5.26
CA LYS A 66 -1.69 -15.04 -5.36
C LYS A 66 -0.61 -15.15 -4.29
N HIS A 67 0.23 -14.13 -4.13
CA HIS A 67 1.29 -14.12 -3.13
C HIS A 67 0.75 -14.07 -1.69
N LEU A 68 -0.34 -13.34 -1.47
CA LEU A 68 -1.02 -13.26 -0.18
C LEU A 68 -1.60 -14.63 0.22
N THR A 69 -2.19 -15.34 -0.73
CA THR A 69 -2.73 -16.69 -0.51
C THR A 69 -1.62 -17.67 -0.15
N GLU A 70 -0.50 -17.67 -0.87
CA GLU A 70 0.65 -18.52 -0.54
C GLU A 70 1.25 -18.14 0.82
N TYR A 71 1.29 -16.86 1.18
CA TYR A 71 1.78 -16.38 2.47
C TYR A 71 0.95 -16.96 3.62
N TYR A 72 -0.39 -16.84 3.55
CA TYR A 72 -1.27 -17.41 4.58
C TYR A 72 -1.24 -18.94 4.59
N LYS A 73 -1.09 -19.57 3.42
CA LYS A 73 -0.92 -21.02 3.33
C LYS A 73 0.34 -21.47 4.07
N GLN A 74 1.47 -20.81 3.84
CA GLN A 74 2.73 -21.12 4.51
C GLN A 74 2.59 -21.04 6.04
N LEU A 75 1.95 -19.98 6.56
CA LEU A 75 1.68 -19.84 7.98
C LEU A 75 0.74 -20.93 8.53
N ALA A 76 -0.31 -21.25 7.78
CA ALA A 76 -1.30 -22.25 8.18
C ALA A 76 -0.71 -23.67 8.20
N ASP A 77 0.09 -24.02 7.20
CA ASP A 77 0.76 -25.31 7.11
C ASP A 77 1.76 -25.46 8.29
N THR A 78 2.59 -24.45 8.56
CA THR A 78 3.51 -24.44 9.71
C THR A 78 2.76 -24.53 11.04
N TRP A 79 1.65 -23.79 11.20
CA TRP A 79 0.80 -23.89 12.40
C TRP A 79 0.27 -25.31 12.60
N ALA A 80 -0.24 -25.94 11.52
CA ALA A 80 -0.79 -27.29 11.59
C ALA A 80 0.27 -28.33 11.99
N ASP A 81 1.47 -28.21 11.42
CA ASP A 81 2.59 -29.10 11.73
C ASP A 81 3.09 -28.91 13.17
N ALA A 82 3.24 -27.67 13.63
CA ALA A 82 3.61 -27.36 15.01
C ALA A 82 2.56 -27.89 16.01
N GLN A 83 1.27 -27.64 15.74
CA GLN A 83 0.18 -28.15 16.58
C GLN A 83 0.17 -29.68 16.63
N LYS A 84 0.45 -30.35 15.52
CA LYS A 84 0.56 -31.82 15.48
C LYS A 84 1.71 -32.32 16.35
N LYS A 85 2.88 -31.65 16.31
CA LYS A 85 4.03 -31.97 17.18
C LYS A 85 3.68 -31.79 18.67
N VAL A 86 2.96 -30.72 19.02
CA VAL A 86 2.49 -30.49 20.41
C VAL A 86 1.55 -31.61 20.85
N ASN A 87 0.57 -31.97 20.01
CA ASN A 87 -0.40 -33.01 20.35
C ASN A 87 0.25 -34.39 20.55
N LEU A 88 1.39 -34.66 19.90
CA LEU A 88 2.17 -35.88 20.11
C LEU A 88 2.97 -35.87 21.41
N LYS A 89 3.54 -34.73 21.80
CA LYS A 89 4.37 -34.63 23.02
C LYS A 89 3.58 -34.37 24.30
N ALA A 90 2.45 -33.67 24.21
CA ALA A 90 1.66 -33.30 25.40
C ALA A 90 1.22 -34.50 26.28
N PRO A 91 0.86 -35.68 25.73
CA PRO A 91 0.52 -36.86 26.53
C PRO A 91 1.70 -37.49 27.29
N GLU A 92 2.94 -37.20 26.89
CA GLU A 92 4.15 -37.75 27.53
C GLU A 92 4.52 -37.00 28.82
N ILE A 93 3.87 -35.87 29.08
CA ILE A 93 4.14 -35.01 30.24
C ILE A 93 3.42 -35.58 31.48
N PRO A 94 4.12 -35.77 32.61
CA PRO A 94 3.51 -36.19 33.87
C PRO A 94 2.33 -35.29 34.28
N GLN A 95 1.25 -35.89 34.76
CA GLN A 95 0.07 -35.15 35.25
C GLN A 95 0.25 -34.75 36.71
N ASP A 96 1.17 -33.83 36.96
CA ASP A 96 1.45 -33.26 38.27
C ASP A 96 1.12 -31.75 38.33
N VAL A 97 1.50 -31.10 39.43
CA VAL A 97 1.22 -29.67 39.65
C VAL A 97 1.93 -28.78 38.60
N GLU A 98 3.03 -29.25 38.00
CA GLU A 98 3.82 -28.52 37.01
C GLU A 98 3.39 -28.81 35.56
N GLN A 99 2.47 -29.75 35.33
CA GLN A 99 2.02 -30.20 34.01
C GLN A 99 1.68 -29.02 33.07
N ILE A 100 0.92 -28.03 33.55
CA ILE A 100 0.48 -26.90 32.72
C ILE A 100 1.67 -26.05 32.25
N GLU A 101 2.67 -25.84 33.10
CA GLU A 101 3.87 -25.08 32.76
C GLU A 101 4.79 -25.87 31.84
N ALA A 102 4.92 -27.18 32.04
CA ALA A 102 5.65 -28.07 31.15
C ALA A 102 5.04 -28.11 29.74
N VAL A 103 3.70 -28.23 29.64
CA VAL A 103 2.97 -28.19 28.36
C VAL A 103 3.18 -26.84 27.66
N LYS A 104 3.10 -25.73 28.39
CA LYS A 104 3.32 -24.39 27.81
C LYS A 104 4.72 -24.22 27.26
N ARG A 105 5.76 -24.68 27.97
CA ARG A 105 7.15 -24.62 27.49
C ARG A 105 7.33 -25.41 26.20
N ILE A 106 6.83 -26.64 26.17
CA ILE A 106 6.89 -27.48 24.97
C ILE A 106 6.12 -26.85 23.80
N TRP A 107 4.95 -26.25 24.08
CA TRP A 107 4.19 -25.52 23.07
C TRP A 107 4.99 -24.33 22.51
N ILE A 108 5.54 -23.47 23.37
CA ILE A 108 6.37 -22.34 22.96
C ILE A 108 7.57 -22.83 22.15
N ASP A 109 8.33 -23.79 22.66
CA ASP A 109 9.55 -24.29 22.01
C ASP A 109 9.25 -24.87 20.62
N ILE A 110 8.17 -25.62 20.46
CA ILE A 110 7.80 -26.19 19.16
C ILE A 110 7.42 -25.08 18.18
N PHE A 111 6.55 -24.16 18.60
CA PHE A 111 6.09 -23.08 17.74
C PHE A 111 7.23 -22.13 17.36
N ASP A 112 8.08 -21.77 18.32
CA ASP A 112 9.22 -20.89 18.10
C ASP A 112 10.21 -21.50 17.10
N ASN A 113 10.56 -22.77 17.25
CA ASN A 113 11.45 -23.47 16.32
C ASN A 113 10.84 -23.58 14.92
N ASP A 114 9.59 -24.04 14.80
CA ASP A 114 8.93 -24.26 13.50
C ASP A 114 8.70 -22.94 12.74
N PHE A 115 8.32 -21.87 13.44
CA PHE A 115 8.16 -20.55 12.81
C PHE A 115 9.49 -19.88 12.52
N THR A 116 10.53 -20.08 13.34
CA THR A 116 11.89 -19.62 13.01
C THR A 116 12.38 -20.29 11.73
N GLU A 117 12.21 -21.60 11.58
CA GLU A 117 12.56 -22.32 10.34
C GLU A 117 11.75 -21.80 9.13
N LEU A 118 10.46 -21.55 9.29
CA LEU A 118 9.64 -20.94 8.24
C LEU A 118 10.20 -19.58 7.81
N PHE A 119 10.46 -18.69 8.77
CA PHE A 119 10.89 -17.32 8.49
C PHE A 119 12.31 -17.25 7.93
N ASP A 120 13.19 -18.16 8.33
CA ASP A 120 14.52 -18.31 7.75
C ASP A 120 14.50 -19.00 6.38
N SER A 121 13.36 -19.57 5.98
CA SER A 121 13.25 -20.24 4.68
C SER A 121 13.28 -19.23 3.53
N GLY A 122 14.15 -19.50 2.55
CA GLY A 122 14.22 -18.69 1.32
C GLY A 122 12.89 -18.67 0.56
N LYS A 123 12.12 -19.76 0.60
CA LYS A 123 10.79 -19.83 -0.05
C LYS A 123 9.79 -18.84 0.57
N PHE A 124 9.77 -18.72 1.90
CA PHE A 124 8.91 -17.76 2.58
C PHE A 124 9.36 -16.33 2.29
N GLY A 125 10.66 -16.06 2.45
CA GLY A 125 11.25 -14.76 2.14
C GLY A 125 10.98 -14.30 0.71
N ASP A 126 11.13 -15.19 -0.27
CA ASP A 126 10.85 -14.91 -1.69
C ASP A 126 9.38 -14.58 -1.94
N ASN A 127 8.46 -15.33 -1.33
CA ASN A 127 7.03 -15.07 -1.50
C ASN A 127 6.62 -13.76 -0.82
N TYR A 128 7.10 -13.51 0.40
CA TYR A 128 6.84 -12.27 1.13
C TYR A 128 7.43 -11.05 0.41
N GLY A 129 8.65 -11.16 -0.12
CA GLY A 129 9.27 -10.10 -0.93
C GLY A 129 8.45 -9.76 -2.17
N LYS A 130 7.91 -10.77 -2.87
CA LYS A 130 7.02 -10.55 -4.01
C LYS A 130 5.68 -9.93 -3.61
N LEU A 131 5.11 -10.36 -2.47
CA LEU A 131 3.89 -9.78 -1.92
C LEU A 131 4.05 -8.27 -1.67
N VAL A 132 5.08 -7.89 -0.91
CA VAL A 132 5.37 -6.49 -0.59
C VAL A 132 5.69 -5.69 -1.86
N SER A 133 6.44 -6.27 -2.79
CA SER A 133 6.72 -5.63 -4.07
C SER A 133 5.44 -5.29 -4.85
N LYS A 134 4.45 -6.19 -4.86
CA LYS A 134 3.17 -5.96 -5.55
C LYS A 134 2.29 -4.95 -4.82
N GLU A 135 2.32 -4.94 -3.50
CA GLU A 135 1.67 -3.89 -2.68
C GLU A 135 2.22 -2.48 -3.02
N LEU A 136 3.54 -2.37 -3.20
CA LEU A 136 4.18 -1.11 -3.57
C LEU A 136 3.81 -0.65 -4.98
N GLU A 137 3.76 -1.55 -5.97
CA GLU A 137 3.31 -1.19 -7.32
C GLU A 137 1.83 -0.78 -7.33
N LEU A 138 0.95 -1.48 -6.62
CA LEU A 138 -0.46 -1.07 -6.45
C LEU A 138 -0.58 0.33 -5.85
N THR A 139 0.21 0.63 -4.81
CA THR A 139 0.25 1.95 -4.19
C THR A 139 0.70 3.03 -5.17
N LYS A 140 1.69 2.72 -6.02
CA LYS A 140 2.20 3.64 -7.04
C LYS A 140 1.17 3.91 -8.13
N HIS A 141 0.46 2.90 -8.63
CA HIS A 141 -0.63 3.10 -9.58
C HIS A 141 -1.74 3.98 -8.99
N TRP A 142 -2.09 3.77 -7.71
CA TRP A 142 -3.07 4.61 -7.03
C TRP A 142 -2.63 6.07 -6.89
N ASN A 143 -1.35 6.31 -6.58
CA ASN A 143 -0.78 7.65 -6.56
C ASN A 143 -0.81 8.31 -7.94
N ASN A 144 -0.49 7.57 -9.00
CA ASN A 144 -0.56 8.07 -10.38
C ASN A 144 -1.98 8.49 -10.76
N ILE A 145 -2.99 7.66 -10.46
CA ILE A 145 -4.39 8.00 -10.70
C ILE A 145 -4.79 9.26 -9.92
N THR A 146 -4.41 9.33 -8.65
CA THR A 146 -4.71 10.49 -7.79
C THR A 146 -4.11 11.77 -8.35
N ASN A 147 -2.86 11.73 -8.80
CA ASN A 147 -2.18 12.87 -9.41
C ASN A 147 -2.86 13.33 -10.70
N VAL A 148 -3.26 12.39 -11.56
CA VAL A 148 -3.98 12.69 -12.80
C VAL A 148 -5.33 13.35 -12.50
N ILE A 149 -6.06 12.86 -11.48
CA ILE A 149 -7.33 13.45 -11.06
C ILE A 149 -7.12 14.87 -10.51
N LEU A 150 -6.16 15.07 -9.61
CA LEU A 150 -5.86 16.37 -9.00
C LEU A 150 -5.49 17.42 -10.08
N GLN A 151 -4.59 17.06 -10.98
CA GLN A 151 -4.21 17.93 -12.10
C GLN A 151 -5.41 18.24 -13.02
N SER A 152 -6.30 17.27 -13.22
CA SER A 152 -7.50 17.49 -14.05
C SER A 152 -8.46 18.51 -13.44
N VAL A 153 -8.46 18.70 -12.12
CA VAL A 153 -9.28 19.71 -11.42
C VAL A 153 -8.49 20.95 -11.00
N ASN A 154 -7.29 21.16 -11.56
CA ASN A 154 -6.35 22.23 -11.21
C ASN A 154 -5.99 22.28 -9.70
N LEU A 155 -6.02 21.13 -9.04
CA LEU A 155 -5.49 20.99 -7.69
C LEU A 155 -4.07 20.46 -7.75
N PRO A 156 -3.15 21.00 -6.93
CA PRO A 156 -1.77 20.53 -6.91
C PRO A 156 -1.69 19.13 -6.30
N SER A 157 -0.87 18.28 -6.92
CA SER A 157 -0.48 16.97 -6.41
C SER A 157 0.45 17.09 -5.20
N LYS A 158 0.61 15.99 -4.45
CA LYS A 158 1.54 15.94 -3.32
C LYS A 158 2.97 16.21 -3.77
N GLU A 159 3.38 15.67 -4.92
CA GLU A 159 4.71 15.88 -5.50
C GLU A 159 4.94 17.35 -5.87
N GLU A 160 3.97 18.00 -6.51
CA GLU A 160 4.07 19.43 -6.87
C GLU A 160 4.16 20.31 -5.61
N ILE A 161 3.42 20.00 -4.54
CA ILE A 161 3.51 20.72 -3.26
C ILE A 161 4.90 20.53 -2.63
N ASP A 162 5.41 19.30 -2.63
CA ASP A 162 6.73 18.98 -2.06
C ASP A 162 7.87 19.66 -2.83
N GLU A 163 7.77 19.73 -4.16
CA GLU A 163 8.71 20.45 -5.02
C GLU A 163 8.70 21.95 -4.70
N VAL A 164 7.52 22.57 -4.65
CA VAL A 164 7.37 23.98 -4.25
C VAL A 164 7.95 24.21 -2.86
N TYR A 165 7.73 23.31 -1.92
CA TYR A 165 8.28 23.42 -0.57
C TYR A 165 9.82 23.39 -0.57
N LYS A 166 10.44 22.48 -1.34
CA LYS A 166 11.89 22.39 -1.50
C LYS A 166 12.48 23.64 -2.16
N GLU A 167 11.80 24.18 -3.17
CA GLU A 167 12.22 25.43 -3.81
C GLU A 167 12.14 26.62 -2.85
N ILE A 168 11.05 26.76 -2.10
CA ILE A 168 10.91 27.80 -1.07
C ILE A 168 12.02 27.68 -0.03
N HIS A 169 12.33 26.46 0.41
CA HIS A 169 13.41 26.23 1.36
C HIS A 169 14.78 26.64 0.79
N SER A 170 15.06 26.28 -0.47
CA SER A 170 16.27 26.66 -1.19
C SER A 170 16.39 28.18 -1.36
N LEU A 171 15.29 28.85 -1.72
CA LEU A 171 15.21 30.30 -1.84
C LEU A 171 15.48 30.98 -0.49
N LYS A 172 14.85 30.53 0.59
CA LYS A 172 15.09 31.07 1.94
C LYS A 172 16.57 30.98 2.32
N LYS A 173 17.24 29.88 1.99
CA LYS A 173 18.68 29.70 2.22
C LYS A 173 19.52 30.67 1.39
N ARG A 174 19.17 30.89 0.12
CA ARG A 174 19.86 31.86 -0.76
C ARG A 174 19.70 33.29 -0.26
N VAL A 175 18.49 33.68 0.15
CA VAL A 175 18.20 35.00 0.72
C VAL A 175 19.02 35.23 2.00
N ALA A 176 19.00 34.28 2.93
CA ALA A 176 19.77 34.38 4.17
C ALA A 176 21.29 34.55 3.91
N LYS A 177 21.82 33.85 2.90
CA LYS A 177 23.23 34.00 2.50
C LYS A 177 23.52 35.39 1.92
N LEU A 178 22.65 35.91 1.05
CA LEU A 178 22.79 37.25 0.47
C LEU A 178 22.70 38.35 1.53
N GLU A 179 21.77 38.23 2.48
CA GLU A 179 21.65 39.16 3.62
C GLU A 179 22.93 39.21 4.47
N LEU A 180 23.54 38.04 4.73
CA LEU A 180 24.81 37.97 5.44
C LEU A 180 25.96 38.60 4.65
N GLU A 181 26.03 38.39 3.34
CA GLU A 181 27.04 39.01 2.48
C GLU A 181 26.90 40.53 2.40
N LEU A 182 25.66 41.03 2.33
CA LEU A 182 25.37 42.47 2.39
C LEU A 182 25.82 43.08 3.72
N LYS A 183 25.44 42.49 4.86
CA LYS A 183 25.88 42.95 6.19
C LYS A 183 27.41 42.96 6.31
N LYS A 184 28.11 41.94 5.78
CA LYS A 184 29.58 41.90 5.75
C LYS A 184 30.18 43.01 4.89
N LYS A 185 29.57 43.34 3.75
CA LYS A 185 30.01 44.44 2.90
C LYS A 185 29.79 45.80 3.56
N GLU A 186 28.66 46.01 4.21
CA GLU A 186 28.36 47.23 4.96
C GLU A 186 29.34 47.44 6.12
N MET A 187 29.61 46.40 6.91
CA MET A 187 30.61 46.45 7.99
C MET A 187 32.02 46.80 7.46
N LYS A 188 32.42 46.26 6.29
CA LYS A 188 33.70 46.61 5.65
C LYS A 188 33.74 48.04 5.12
N LYS A 189 32.59 48.59 4.71
CA LYS A 189 32.49 49.96 4.18
C LYS A 189 32.54 51.00 5.30
N ASN A 190 31.98 50.68 6.47
CA ASN A 190 31.97 51.55 7.65
C ASN A 190 33.29 51.51 8.46
N ALA A 191 34.17 50.54 8.17
CA ALA A 191 35.49 50.41 8.81
C ALA A 191 36.64 51.08 8.01
N LYS A 192 36.30 51.82 6.94
CA LYS A 192 37.22 52.58 6.08
C LYS A 192 36.88 54.06 6.18
#